data_AF-A0A7W1B5N5-F1
#
_entry.id   AF-A0A7W1B5N5-F1
#
_cell.length_a   1.000
_cell.length_b   1.000
_cell.length_c   1.000
_cell.angle_alpha   90.00
_cell.angle_beta   90.00
_cell.angle_gamma   90.00
#
_symmetry.space_group_name_H-M   'P 1'
#
loop_
_entity.id
_entity.type
_entity.pdbx_description
1 polymer ?
#
loop_
_entity_poly.entity_id
_entity_poly.type
_entity_poly.pdbx_seq_one_letter_code
_entity_poly.pdbx_strand_id
1 'polypeptide(L)'
;MKARSLGAILSTVLATSVLVPAPAHAWEATTTQAGLAEQAALASRLHRRLVNLGFAGGLFEPLTIPPADAPALIQALKLLSPTHGSVPDARGRQIALAWIAAGASLADVPAKHGANHFFDPITGRGLQRPDRATITSLSDRARELLGRDTFPAQGVPAPDWIFAKENPFNVASFLAQYGKAVTAATPGERSRHMAAALVAAGAILHVLGDLGVPSRVRNDMAAHLEPLGGGPDDLGSRTERIAALAYGRLGVPAPDKAET
;
A
#
# COMPACT_ATOMS: atom_id res chain seq x y z
N MET A 1 60.90 47.42 -5.06
CA MET A 1 60.50 47.54 -3.63
C MET A 1 59.01 47.24 -3.55
N LYS A 2 58.61 46.27 -2.69
CA LYS A 2 57.30 46.08 -1.98
C LYS A 2 56.01 46.61 -2.69
N ALA A 3 54.87 45.92 -2.78
CA ALA A 3 54.33 44.75 -2.11
C ALA A 3 53.08 44.26 -2.87
N ARG A 4 52.63 43.06 -2.49
CA ARG A 4 51.48 42.29 -2.97
C ARG A 4 50.14 43.02 -2.81
N SER A 5 49.20 42.76 -3.72
CA SER A 5 47.78 42.65 -3.35
C SER A 5 47.18 41.40 -3.99
N LEU A 6 46.87 40.40 -3.15
CA LEU A 6 45.94 39.33 -3.47
C LEU A 6 44.53 39.93 -3.59
N GLY A 7 43.82 39.61 -4.66
CA GLY A 7 42.41 39.95 -4.86
C GLY A 7 41.66 38.71 -5.33
N ALA A 8 40.80 38.21 -4.44
CA ALA A 8 40.04 36.97 -4.46
C ALA A 8 39.40 36.57 -5.83
N ILE A 9 39.63 35.31 -6.22
CA ILE A 9 38.76 34.57 -7.14
C ILE A 9 37.54 34.11 -6.33
N LEU A 10 36.38 34.70 -6.60
CA LEU A 10 35.11 34.27 -6.02
C LEU A 10 34.61 33.02 -6.78
N SER A 11 34.99 31.84 -6.31
CA SER A 11 34.40 30.58 -6.73
C SER A 11 33.04 30.42 -6.09
N THR A 12 31.96 30.70 -6.82
CA THR A 12 30.61 30.29 -6.42
C THR A 12 30.45 28.81 -6.76
N VAL A 13 30.88 27.93 -5.87
CA VAL A 13 30.48 26.52 -5.87
C VAL A 13 29.02 26.50 -5.44
N LEU A 14 28.12 26.40 -6.42
CA LEU A 14 26.71 26.09 -6.17
C LEU A 14 26.67 24.63 -5.71
N ALA A 15 26.76 24.44 -4.39
CA ALA A 15 26.52 23.15 -3.75
C ALA A 15 25.04 22.79 -3.96
N THR A 16 24.76 22.03 -5.02
CA THR A 16 23.52 21.26 -5.12
C THR A 16 23.48 20.33 -3.93
N SER A 17 22.65 20.68 -2.96
CA SER A 17 22.27 19.87 -1.81
C SER A 17 21.87 18.48 -2.30
N VAL A 18 22.62 17.48 -1.85
CA VAL A 18 22.22 16.08 -1.93
C VAL A 18 20.92 15.96 -1.12
N LEU A 19 19.79 15.83 -1.82
CA LEU A 19 18.54 15.37 -1.22
C LEU A 19 18.80 13.95 -0.71
N VAL A 20 19.05 13.84 0.59
CA VAL A 20 18.98 12.56 1.28
C VAL A 20 17.52 12.09 1.16
N PRO A 21 17.23 10.91 0.57
CA PRO A 21 15.87 10.41 0.52
C PRO A 21 15.35 10.29 1.97
N ALA A 22 14.32 11.06 2.29
CA ALA A 22 13.68 10.98 3.60
C ALA A 22 12.91 9.65 3.67
N PRO A 23 12.95 8.95 4.83
CA PRO A 23 12.13 7.78 5.01
C PRO A 23 10.69 8.19 4.81
N ALA A 24 10.08 7.42 3.96
CA ALA A 24 8.74 7.61 3.54
C ALA A 24 7.88 7.31 4.82
N HIS A 25 7.03 8.23 5.29
CA HIS A 25 6.10 7.97 6.41
C HIS A 25 4.67 8.47 6.08
N ALA A 26 3.72 7.50 6.07
CA ALA A 26 2.26 7.56 5.84
C ALA A 26 1.75 7.57 4.39
N TRP A 27 0.79 6.71 4.03
CA TRP A 27 0.49 6.36 2.62
C TRP A 27 -0.98 6.36 2.21
N GLU A 28 -1.27 6.82 1.00
CA GLU A 28 -2.56 6.56 0.35
C GLU A 28 -2.53 5.21 -0.38
N ALA A 29 -3.63 4.47 -0.27
CA ALA A 29 -3.80 3.09 -0.71
C ALA A 29 -3.51 2.86 -2.20
N THR A 30 -4.12 3.68 -3.06
CA THR A 30 -4.15 3.45 -4.51
C THR A 30 -2.84 3.85 -5.18
N THR A 31 -2.12 4.80 -4.61
CA THR A 31 -0.89 5.36 -5.16
C THR A 31 0.31 4.88 -4.36
N THR A 32 0.48 5.36 -3.13
CA THR A 32 1.77 5.22 -2.45
C THR A 32 1.97 3.85 -1.84
N GLN A 33 0.92 3.24 -1.27
CA GLN A 33 1.01 1.84 -0.80
C GLN A 33 1.29 0.88 -1.95
N ALA A 34 0.67 1.09 -3.12
CA ALA A 34 0.98 0.31 -4.31
C ALA A 34 2.47 0.45 -4.69
N GLY A 35 3.00 1.67 -4.72
CA GLY A 35 4.42 1.93 -5.00
C GLY A 35 5.38 1.30 -3.98
N LEU A 36 5.03 1.33 -2.70
CA LEU A 36 5.82 0.68 -1.64
C LEU A 36 5.84 -0.83 -1.77
N ALA A 37 4.70 -1.44 -2.09
CA ALA A 37 4.62 -2.87 -2.33
C ALA A 37 5.47 -3.28 -3.56
N GLU A 38 5.52 -2.44 -4.59
CA GLU A 38 6.40 -2.64 -5.74
C GLU A 38 7.89 -2.51 -5.38
N GLN A 39 8.28 -1.47 -4.65
CA GLN A 39 9.66 -1.29 -4.21
C GLN A 39 10.11 -2.44 -3.29
N ALA A 40 9.24 -2.90 -2.39
CA ALA A 40 9.51 -4.07 -1.57
C ALA A 40 9.71 -5.33 -2.43
N ALA A 41 8.87 -5.54 -3.45
CA ALA A 41 9.02 -6.67 -4.37
C ALA A 41 10.35 -6.60 -5.15
N LEU A 42 10.70 -5.42 -5.68
CA LEU A 42 11.92 -5.16 -6.45
C LEU A 42 13.20 -5.32 -5.61
N ALA A 43 13.17 -4.88 -4.35
CA ALA A 43 14.29 -4.99 -3.42
C ALA A 43 14.45 -6.41 -2.84
N SER A 44 13.41 -7.24 -2.92
CA SER A 44 13.43 -8.60 -2.39
C SER A 44 14.08 -9.62 -3.35
N ARG A 45 14.18 -10.87 -2.89
CA ARG A 45 14.56 -12.01 -3.74
C ARG A 45 13.40 -12.55 -4.58
N LEU A 46 12.24 -11.89 -4.62
CA LEU A 46 11.03 -12.39 -5.28
C LEU A 46 11.23 -12.64 -6.77
N HIS A 47 11.91 -11.74 -7.48
CA HIS A 47 12.23 -11.95 -8.90
C HIS A 47 12.94 -13.29 -9.13
N ARG A 48 14.03 -13.53 -8.40
CA ARG A 48 14.81 -14.79 -8.50
C ARG A 48 13.97 -15.99 -8.07
N ARG A 49 13.14 -15.84 -7.03
CA ARG A 49 12.26 -16.91 -6.57
C ARG A 49 11.27 -17.32 -7.66
N LEU A 50 10.62 -16.36 -8.33
CA LEU A 50 9.70 -16.63 -9.43
C LEU A 50 10.40 -17.34 -10.60
N VAL A 51 11.59 -16.87 -10.99
CA VAL A 51 12.41 -17.54 -12.03
C VAL A 51 12.71 -18.99 -11.65
N ASN A 52 13.12 -19.24 -10.40
CA ASN A 52 13.40 -20.59 -9.91
C ASN A 52 12.15 -21.50 -9.86
N LEU A 53 10.96 -20.92 -9.80
CA LEU A 53 9.68 -21.65 -9.87
C LEU A 53 9.18 -21.85 -11.31
N GLY A 54 9.97 -21.43 -12.31
CA GLY A 54 9.66 -21.60 -13.73
C GLY A 54 8.90 -20.43 -14.37
N PHE A 55 8.76 -19.30 -13.67
CA PHE A 55 8.24 -18.05 -14.25
C PHE A 55 9.41 -17.23 -14.79
N ALA A 56 9.78 -17.48 -16.05
CA ALA A 56 11.03 -16.99 -16.65
C ALA A 56 11.18 -15.45 -16.65
N GLY A 57 10.07 -14.70 -16.74
CA GLY A 57 10.05 -13.25 -16.65
C GLY A 57 10.17 -12.69 -15.22
N GLY A 58 10.15 -13.55 -14.18
CA GLY A 58 10.21 -13.15 -12.79
C GLY A 58 9.10 -12.16 -12.41
N LEU A 59 9.46 -10.99 -11.88
CA LEU A 59 8.52 -9.90 -11.57
C LEU A 59 7.81 -9.32 -12.80
N PHE A 60 8.34 -9.54 -14.00
CA PHE A 60 7.75 -9.09 -15.26
C PHE A 60 7.02 -10.21 -16.01
N GLU A 61 6.90 -11.40 -15.39
CA GLU A 61 6.14 -12.51 -15.96
C GLU A 61 4.68 -12.08 -16.15
N PRO A 62 4.11 -12.25 -17.36
CA PRO A 62 2.68 -12.06 -17.57
C PRO A 62 1.90 -13.17 -16.87
N LEU A 63 1.07 -12.80 -15.89
CA LEU A 63 0.20 -13.73 -15.19
C LEU A 63 -1.27 -13.41 -15.46
N THR A 64 -2.10 -14.45 -15.54
CA THR A 64 -3.51 -14.32 -15.93
C THR A 64 -4.42 -14.93 -14.88
N ILE A 65 -5.38 -14.14 -14.39
CA ILE A 65 -6.56 -14.62 -13.67
C ILE A 65 -7.76 -14.46 -14.61
N PRO A 66 -8.23 -15.53 -15.28
CA PRO A 66 -9.39 -15.42 -16.15
C PRO A 66 -10.58 -14.84 -15.40
N PRO A 67 -11.30 -13.84 -15.93
CA PRO A 67 -12.35 -13.17 -15.17
C PRO A 67 -13.47 -14.08 -14.66
N ALA A 68 -13.76 -15.16 -15.39
CA ALA A 68 -14.73 -16.17 -15.00
C ALA A 68 -14.33 -16.96 -13.74
N ASP A 69 -13.03 -17.04 -13.42
CA ASP A 69 -12.52 -17.83 -12.30
C ASP A 69 -12.52 -17.05 -10.98
N ALA A 70 -12.55 -15.72 -11.04
CA ALA A 70 -12.48 -14.86 -9.86
C ALA A 70 -13.39 -13.61 -10.00
N PRO A 71 -14.70 -13.78 -10.24
CA PRO A 71 -15.59 -12.66 -10.54
C PRO A 71 -15.61 -11.60 -9.44
N ALA A 72 -15.56 -11.99 -8.16
CA ALA A 72 -15.52 -11.05 -7.04
C ALA A 72 -14.25 -10.17 -7.05
N LEU A 73 -13.07 -10.77 -7.32
CA LEU A 73 -11.82 -10.04 -7.44
C LEU A 73 -11.87 -9.06 -8.61
N ILE A 74 -12.38 -9.49 -9.76
CA ILE A 74 -12.52 -8.63 -10.95
C ILE A 74 -13.45 -7.45 -10.68
N GLN A 75 -14.56 -7.67 -9.96
CA GLN A 75 -15.44 -6.58 -9.57
C GLN A 75 -14.75 -5.60 -8.62
N ALA A 76 -13.95 -6.09 -7.66
CA ALA A 76 -13.17 -5.23 -6.77
C ALA A 76 -12.11 -4.42 -7.53
N LEU A 77 -11.41 -5.03 -8.50
CA LEU A 77 -10.41 -4.35 -9.33
C LEU A 77 -11.01 -3.23 -10.18
N LYS A 78 -12.28 -3.33 -10.60
CA LYS A 78 -12.97 -2.25 -11.32
C LYS A 78 -13.25 -1.01 -10.46
N LEU A 79 -13.15 -1.13 -9.14
CA LEU A 79 -13.26 0.02 -8.23
C LEU A 79 -11.95 0.82 -8.18
N LEU A 80 -10.85 0.26 -8.68
CA LEU A 80 -9.57 0.95 -8.77
C LEU A 80 -9.52 1.84 -10.02
N SER A 81 -8.73 2.92 -9.95
CA SER A 81 -8.47 3.74 -11.13
C SER A 81 -7.66 2.94 -12.17
N PRO A 82 -8.13 2.83 -13.43
CA PRO A 82 -7.40 2.12 -14.47
C PRO A 82 -6.08 2.81 -14.84
N THR A 83 -5.96 4.12 -14.64
CA THR A 83 -4.72 4.86 -14.94
C THR A 83 -3.59 4.57 -13.96
N HIS A 84 -3.91 3.99 -12.80
CA HIS A 84 -2.92 3.63 -11.80
C HIS A 84 -2.26 2.29 -12.06
N GLY A 85 -2.51 1.63 -13.19
CA GLY A 85 -1.80 0.42 -13.63
C GLY A 85 -1.92 -0.79 -12.70
N SER A 86 -2.99 -0.84 -11.91
CA SER A 86 -3.36 -1.93 -10.99
C SER A 86 -4.51 -2.78 -11.53
N VAL A 87 -5.06 -2.41 -12.69
CA VAL A 87 -6.21 -3.08 -13.32
C VAL A 87 -5.70 -3.92 -14.50
N PRO A 88 -6.00 -5.23 -14.55
CA PRO A 88 -5.56 -6.10 -15.63
C PRO A 88 -6.32 -5.81 -16.93
N ASP A 89 -5.83 -6.35 -18.05
CA ASP A 89 -6.55 -6.28 -19.32
C ASP A 89 -7.89 -7.05 -19.29
N ALA A 90 -8.66 -6.97 -20.38
CA ALA A 90 -9.97 -7.64 -20.49
C ALA A 90 -9.90 -9.18 -20.35
N ARG A 91 -8.71 -9.79 -20.49
CA ARG A 91 -8.48 -11.23 -20.30
C ARG A 91 -8.04 -11.54 -18.87
N GLY A 92 -7.93 -10.53 -18.01
CA GLY A 92 -7.42 -10.66 -16.66
C GLY A 92 -5.91 -10.88 -16.62
N ARG A 93 -5.16 -10.34 -17.58
CA ARG A 93 -3.70 -10.47 -17.66
C ARG A 93 -3.01 -9.18 -17.25
N GLN A 94 -1.96 -9.30 -16.44
CA GLN A 94 -0.96 -8.27 -16.14
C GLN A 94 0.33 -8.89 -15.60
N ILE A 95 1.39 -8.10 -15.45
CA ILE A 95 2.68 -8.61 -14.94
C ILE A 95 2.62 -8.93 -13.44
N ALA A 96 3.47 -9.85 -12.98
CA ALA A 96 3.56 -10.25 -11.57
C ALA A 96 3.70 -9.07 -10.60
N LEU A 97 4.53 -8.07 -10.92
CA LEU A 97 4.68 -6.85 -10.13
C LEU A 97 3.36 -6.05 -10.01
N ALA A 98 2.60 -5.96 -11.10
CA ALA A 98 1.31 -5.26 -11.10
C ALA A 98 0.24 -5.98 -10.27
N TRP A 99 0.30 -7.32 -10.15
CA TRP A 99 -0.58 -8.06 -9.24
C TRP A 99 -0.30 -7.75 -7.76
N ILE A 100 0.96 -7.47 -7.40
CA ILE A 100 1.31 -7.01 -6.06
C ILE A 100 0.75 -5.61 -5.81
N ALA A 101 0.96 -4.68 -6.75
CA ALA A 101 0.41 -3.32 -6.67
C ALA A 101 -1.13 -3.31 -6.56
N ALA A 102 -1.79 -4.18 -7.33
CA ALA A 102 -3.23 -4.38 -7.28
C ALA A 102 -3.70 -4.89 -5.92
N GLY A 103 -3.02 -5.88 -5.36
CA GLY A 103 -3.26 -6.36 -4.00
C GLY A 103 -3.16 -5.26 -2.95
N ALA A 104 -2.10 -4.47 -3.01
CA ALA A 104 -1.91 -3.35 -2.09
C ALA A 104 -3.04 -2.31 -2.23
N SER A 105 -3.51 -2.02 -3.45
CA SER A 105 -4.63 -1.11 -3.68
C SER A 105 -5.97 -1.67 -3.17
N LEU A 106 -6.14 -2.99 -3.19
CA LEU A 106 -7.37 -3.68 -2.78
C LEU A 106 -7.52 -3.87 -1.27
N ALA A 107 -6.48 -3.65 -0.47
CA ALA A 107 -6.53 -3.86 0.97
C ALA A 107 -7.62 -3.02 1.65
N ASP A 108 -7.86 -1.80 1.15
CA ASP A 108 -8.91 -0.88 1.62
C ASP A 108 -10.28 -1.10 0.94
N VAL A 109 -10.43 -2.16 0.14
CA VAL A 109 -11.66 -2.43 -0.61
C VAL A 109 -12.37 -3.66 -0.06
N PRO A 110 -13.62 -3.53 0.44
CA PRO A 110 -14.41 -2.30 0.61
C PRO A 110 -13.89 -1.40 1.75
N ALA A 111 -14.24 -0.10 1.72
CA ALA A 111 -13.74 0.94 2.64
C ALA A 111 -13.80 0.59 4.14
N LYS A 112 -14.76 -0.25 4.56
CA LYS A 112 -14.85 -0.76 5.93
C LYS A 112 -13.61 -1.53 6.40
N HIS A 113 -12.78 -2.05 5.48
CA HIS A 113 -11.54 -2.75 5.81
C HIS A 113 -10.48 -1.81 6.38
N GLY A 114 -10.51 -0.52 6.04
CA GLY A 114 -9.57 0.46 6.59
C GLY A 114 -9.62 0.57 8.13
N ALA A 115 -10.73 0.17 8.76
CA ALA A 115 -10.81 0.08 10.23
C ALA A 115 -9.84 -0.97 10.82
N ASN A 116 -9.48 -2.00 10.05
CA ASN A 116 -8.59 -3.07 10.48
C ASN A 116 -7.10 -2.77 10.21
N HIS A 117 -6.78 -1.56 9.74
CA HIS A 117 -5.41 -1.14 9.41
C HIS A 117 -4.75 -0.37 10.56
N PHE A 118 -5.40 -0.35 11.72
CA PHE A 118 -4.91 0.32 12.93
C PHE A 118 -4.36 -0.70 13.93
N PHE A 119 -3.34 -0.30 14.70
CA PHE A 119 -2.77 -1.11 15.77
C PHE A 119 -1.98 -0.25 16.76
N ASP A 120 -2.49 -0.10 17.97
CA ASP A 120 -1.75 0.51 19.07
C ASP A 120 -0.86 -0.53 19.76
N PRO A 121 0.48 -0.44 19.63
CA PRO A 121 1.41 -1.42 20.21
C PRO A 121 1.49 -1.35 21.74
N ILE A 122 1.05 -0.26 22.37
CA ILE A 122 1.02 -0.12 23.83
C ILE A 122 -0.14 -0.93 24.41
N THR A 123 -1.32 -0.85 23.76
CA THR A 123 -2.53 -1.54 24.27
C THR A 123 -2.82 -2.86 23.57
N GLY A 124 -2.18 -3.15 22.44
CA GLY A 124 -2.43 -4.33 21.61
C GLY A 124 -3.75 -4.27 20.84
N ARG A 125 -4.38 -3.10 20.72
CA ARG A 125 -5.75 -2.95 20.19
C ARG A 125 -5.75 -2.28 18.82
N GLY A 126 -6.67 -2.72 17.96
CA GLY A 126 -6.98 -2.04 16.70
C GLY A 126 -7.82 -0.78 16.92
N LEU A 127 -8.37 -0.25 15.83
CA LEU A 127 -9.17 0.98 15.85
C LEU A 127 -10.24 0.92 16.95
N GLN A 128 -10.35 2.01 17.71
CA GLN A 128 -11.45 2.25 18.63
C GLN A 128 -12.17 3.51 18.19
N ARG A 129 -13.50 3.49 18.18
CA ARG A 129 -14.28 4.69 17.90
C ARG A 129 -13.86 5.80 18.88
N PRO A 130 -13.60 7.03 18.39
CA PRO A 130 -13.28 8.15 19.25
C PRO A 130 -14.37 8.38 20.30
N ASP A 131 -13.99 8.90 21.46
CA ASP A 131 -14.96 9.25 22.48
C ASP A 131 -15.90 10.37 22.02
N ARG A 132 -17.00 10.56 22.75
CA ARG A 132 -18.03 11.54 22.38
C ARG A 132 -17.49 12.97 22.32
N ALA A 133 -16.52 13.32 23.16
CA ALA A 133 -15.90 14.64 23.20
C ALA A 133 -15.08 14.91 21.94
N THR A 134 -14.31 13.93 21.49
CA THR A 134 -13.54 13.95 20.24
C THR A 134 -14.50 14.04 19.06
N ILE A 135 -15.55 13.22 19.03
CA ILE A 135 -16.60 13.28 18.00
C ILE A 135 -17.20 14.69 17.93
N THR A 136 -17.53 15.32 19.05
CA THR A 136 -18.10 16.68 19.05
C THR A 136 -17.14 17.75 18.50
N SER A 137 -15.83 17.54 18.60
CA SER A 137 -14.82 18.45 18.04
C SER A 137 -14.62 18.30 16.52
N LEU A 138 -15.11 17.20 15.93
CA LEU A 138 -15.07 16.98 14.49
C LEU A 138 -16.04 17.90 13.76
N SER A 139 -15.85 18.06 12.45
CA SER A 139 -16.83 18.73 11.59
C SER A 139 -18.18 18.02 11.62
N ASP A 140 -19.29 18.74 11.40
CA ASP A 140 -20.64 18.17 11.37
C ASP A 140 -20.75 16.98 10.41
N ARG A 141 -20.01 17.04 9.30
CA ARG A 141 -19.96 15.99 8.28
C ARG A 141 -19.15 14.77 8.71
N ALA A 142 -17.99 14.96 9.35
CA ALA A 142 -17.23 13.85 9.92
C ALA A 142 -18.05 13.11 11.00
N ARG A 143 -18.86 13.84 11.78
CA ARG A 143 -19.84 13.25 12.70
C ARG A 143 -20.93 12.47 11.97
N GLU A 144 -21.44 12.98 10.86
CA GLU A 144 -22.42 12.27 10.03
C GLU A 144 -21.85 10.97 9.45
N LEU A 145 -20.64 10.99 8.90
CA LEU A 145 -19.97 9.81 8.35
C LEU A 145 -19.68 8.76 9.43
N LEU A 146 -19.26 9.20 10.62
CA LEU A 146 -19.14 8.34 11.79
C LEU A 146 -20.48 7.78 12.25
N GLY A 147 -21.58 8.53 12.11
CA GLY A 147 -22.93 8.12 12.48
C GLY A 147 -23.60 7.17 11.49
N ARG A 148 -23.07 7.05 10.27
CA ARG A 148 -23.46 6.01 9.32
C ARG A 148 -22.81 4.69 9.75
N ASP A 149 -23.54 3.58 9.74
CA ASP A 149 -23.04 2.22 10.07
C ASP A 149 -21.96 1.68 9.10
N THR A 150 -21.33 2.56 8.33
CA THR A 150 -20.25 2.28 7.39
C THR A 150 -18.91 1.99 8.04
N PHE A 151 -18.65 2.51 9.24
CA PHE A 151 -17.41 2.24 10.00
C PHE A 151 -17.71 1.43 11.27
N PRO A 152 -17.04 0.30 11.50
CA PRO A 152 -17.24 -0.48 12.71
C PRO A 152 -16.76 0.29 13.93
N ALA A 153 -17.41 0.07 15.08
CA ALA A 153 -17.02 0.70 16.35
C ALA A 153 -15.63 0.24 16.83
N GLN A 154 -15.19 -0.93 16.37
CA GLN A 154 -13.88 -1.50 16.64
C GLN A 154 -13.34 -2.20 15.40
N GLY A 155 -12.06 -2.04 15.13
CA GLY A 155 -11.32 -2.82 14.13
C GLY A 155 -10.60 -4.02 14.74
N VAL A 156 -10.42 -5.06 13.93
CA VAL A 156 -9.43 -6.12 14.23
C VAL A 156 -8.04 -5.48 14.15
N PRO A 157 -7.14 -5.68 15.15
CA PRO A 157 -5.78 -5.16 15.07
C PRO A 157 -5.09 -5.57 13.77
N ALA A 158 -4.37 -4.67 13.10
CA ALA A 158 -3.73 -4.96 11.82
C ALA A 158 -2.84 -6.22 11.79
N PRO A 159 -2.01 -6.51 12.82
CA PRO A 159 -1.26 -7.78 12.89
C PRO A 159 -2.15 -9.03 12.92
N ASP A 160 -3.34 -8.95 13.50
CA ASP A 160 -4.30 -10.06 13.55
C ASP A 160 -5.15 -10.12 12.27
N TRP A 161 -5.44 -8.96 11.67
CA TRP A 161 -6.26 -8.85 10.47
C TRP A 161 -5.65 -9.59 9.27
N ILE A 162 -4.33 -9.61 9.14
CA ILE A 162 -3.68 -10.38 8.07
C ILE A 162 -3.85 -11.91 8.25
N PHE A 163 -4.28 -12.38 9.42
CA PHE A 163 -4.60 -13.79 9.68
C PHE A 163 -6.10 -14.06 9.78
N ALA A 164 -6.93 -13.03 9.91
CA ALA A 164 -8.37 -13.14 10.08
C ALA A 164 -9.04 -13.83 8.89
N LYS A 165 -10.03 -14.70 9.15
CA LYS A 165 -10.73 -15.47 8.10
C LYS A 165 -11.59 -14.57 7.22
N GLU A 166 -12.05 -13.46 7.78
CA GLU A 166 -12.89 -12.45 7.14
C GLU A 166 -12.09 -11.59 6.15
N ASN A 167 -10.75 -11.59 6.26
CA ASN A 167 -9.87 -10.94 5.30
C ASN A 167 -9.68 -11.86 4.08
N PRO A 168 -10.17 -11.50 2.88
CA PRO A 168 -10.05 -12.34 1.69
C PRO A 168 -8.61 -12.49 1.20
N PHE A 169 -7.70 -11.65 1.68
CA PHE A 169 -6.29 -11.61 1.33
C PHE A 169 -5.37 -12.02 2.48
N ASN A 170 -5.90 -12.75 3.47
CA ASN A 170 -5.12 -13.22 4.62
C ASN A 170 -3.94 -14.15 4.22
N VAL A 171 -3.04 -14.37 5.18
CA VAL A 171 -1.86 -15.24 5.04
C VAL A 171 -2.26 -16.66 4.64
N ALA A 172 -3.37 -17.19 5.13
CA ALA A 172 -3.85 -18.52 4.75
C ALA A 172 -4.22 -18.59 3.25
N SER A 173 -4.86 -17.55 2.73
CA SER A 173 -5.23 -17.43 1.32
C SER A 173 -3.99 -17.27 0.44
N PHE A 174 -3.03 -16.44 0.86
CA PHE A 174 -1.70 -16.35 0.22
C PHE A 174 -1.04 -17.73 0.12
N LEU A 175 -0.90 -18.44 1.23
CA LEU A 175 -0.23 -19.75 1.29
C LEU A 175 -0.98 -20.80 0.46
N ALA A 176 -2.31 -20.80 0.48
CA ALA A 176 -3.13 -21.71 -0.31
C ALA A 176 -2.95 -21.49 -1.81
N GLN A 177 -2.98 -20.23 -2.27
CA GLN A 177 -2.78 -19.92 -3.70
C GLN A 177 -1.33 -20.19 -4.12
N TYR A 178 -0.35 -19.82 -3.29
CA TYR A 178 1.05 -20.12 -3.55
C TYR A 178 1.30 -21.64 -3.66
N GLY A 179 0.72 -22.43 -2.74
CA GLY A 179 0.80 -23.89 -2.76
C GLY A 179 0.23 -24.49 -4.05
N LYS A 180 -0.92 -23.99 -4.53
CA LYS A 180 -1.49 -24.40 -5.82
C LYS A 180 -0.61 -23.96 -6.99
N ALA A 181 -0.03 -22.77 -6.93
CA ALA A 181 0.82 -22.24 -7.99
C ALA A 181 2.08 -23.08 -8.23
N VAL A 182 2.64 -23.67 -7.17
CA VAL A 182 3.85 -24.48 -7.27
C VAL A 182 3.59 -25.97 -7.54
N THR A 183 2.34 -26.43 -7.38
CA THR A 183 1.96 -27.85 -7.56
C THR A 183 1.07 -28.10 -8.78
N ALA A 184 0.45 -27.07 -9.36
CA ALA A 184 -0.48 -27.26 -10.47
C ALA A 184 0.21 -27.79 -11.74
N ALA A 185 -0.53 -28.64 -12.46
CA ALA A 185 -0.02 -29.40 -13.60
C ALA A 185 0.28 -28.49 -14.82
N THR A 186 -0.58 -27.51 -15.09
CA THR A 186 -0.47 -26.70 -16.30
C THR A 186 0.12 -25.30 -16.04
N PRO A 187 0.85 -24.72 -17.00
CA PRO A 187 1.32 -23.33 -16.89
C PRO A 187 0.19 -22.32 -16.62
N GLY A 188 -0.99 -22.53 -17.20
CA GLY A 188 -2.15 -21.65 -17.00
C GLY A 188 -2.69 -21.69 -15.57
N GLU A 189 -2.79 -22.87 -14.94
CA GLU A 189 -3.16 -22.98 -13.53
C GLU A 189 -2.10 -22.38 -12.61
N ARG A 190 -0.81 -22.66 -12.87
CA ARG A 190 0.28 -22.05 -12.09
C ARG A 190 0.25 -20.53 -12.16
N SER A 191 0.04 -19.99 -13.35
CA SER A 191 -0.08 -18.54 -13.60
C SER A 191 -1.20 -17.91 -12.80
N ARG A 192 -2.41 -18.49 -12.87
CA ARG A 192 -3.61 -18.04 -12.15
C ARG A 192 -3.42 -18.02 -10.64
N HIS A 193 -2.90 -19.12 -10.09
CA HIS A 193 -2.68 -19.23 -8.67
C HIS A 193 -1.54 -18.35 -8.18
N MET A 194 -0.48 -18.17 -8.98
CA MET A 194 0.60 -17.24 -8.63
C MET A 194 0.10 -15.80 -8.62
N ALA A 195 -0.69 -15.38 -9.60
CA ALA A 195 -1.30 -14.05 -9.60
C ALA A 195 -2.18 -13.82 -8.35
N ALA A 196 -3.03 -14.78 -7.99
CA ALA A 196 -3.85 -14.69 -6.79
C ALA A 196 -3.02 -14.63 -5.50
N ALA A 197 -1.91 -15.38 -5.42
CA ALA A 197 -0.97 -15.28 -4.31
C ALA A 197 -0.32 -13.89 -4.24
N LEU A 198 0.08 -13.32 -5.37
CA LEU A 198 0.70 -11.99 -5.41
C LEU A 198 -0.27 -10.87 -5.05
N VAL A 199 -1.55 -10.99 -5.40
CA VAL A 199 -2.62 -10.10 -4.91
C VAL A 199 -2.70 -10.17 -3.38
N ALA A 200 -2.76 -11.37 -2.80
CA ALA A 200 -2.79 -11.52 -1.36
C ALA A 200 -1.54 -10.95 -0.68
N ALA A 201 -0.35 -11.19 -1.25
CA ALA A 201 0.90 -10.65 -0.76
C ALA A 201 0.92 -9.12 -0.77
N GLY A 202 0.44 -8.49 -1.85
CA GLY A 202 0.31 -7.03 -1.94
C GLY A 202 -0.61 -6.45 -0.87
N ALA A 203 -1.76 -7.07 -0.63
CA ALA A 203 -2.69 -6.62 0.41
C ALA A 203 -2.11 -6.76 1.83
N ILE A 204 -1.38 -7.85 2.11
CA ILE A 204 -0.66 -8.04 3.38
C ILE A 204 0.41 -6.95 3.55
N LEU A 205 1.18 -6.66 2.50
CA LEU A 205 2.20 -5.61 2.52
C LEU A 205 1.59 -4.23 2.80
N HIS A 206 0.42 -3.92 2.24
CA HIS A 206 -0.30 -2.70 2.56
C HIS A 206 -0.63 -2.62 4.06
N VAL A 207 -1.30 -3.63 4.60
CA VAL A 207 -1.74 -3.62 6.02
C VAL A 207 -0.55 -3.49 6.97
N LEU A 208 0.56 -4.16 6.66
CA LEU A 208 1.79 -4.04 7.44
C LEU A 208 2.48 -2.68 7.22
N GLY A 209 2.43 -2.15 6.00
CA GLY A 209 2.97 -0.84 5.66
C GLY A 209 2.25 0.31 6.38
N ASP A 210 0.95 0.15 6.63
CA ASP A 210 0.17 1.10 7.43
C ASP A 210 0.66 1.21 8.88
N LEU A 211 1.37 0.19 9.40
CA LEU A 211 2.04 0.28 10.71
C LEU A 211 3.22 1.27 10.72
N GLY A 212 3.64 1.77 9.55
CA GLY A 212 4.57 2.89 9.43
C GLY A 212 3.91 4.28 9.52
N VAL A 213 2.57 4.35 9.57
CA VAL A 213 1.80 5.60 9.64
C VAL A 213 1.52 5.95 11.11
N PRO A 214 1.98 7.12 11.63
CA PRO A 214 1.79 7.47 13.03
C PRO A 214 0.32 7.48 13.50
N SER A 215 -0.63 7.91 12.68
CA SER A 215 -2.06 7.91 13.04
C SER A 215 -2.63 6.50 13.13
N ARG A 216 -2.17 5.56 12.29
CA ARG A 216 -2.61 4.14 12.32
C ARG A 216 -2.12 3.43 13.57
N VAL A 217 -0.89 3.70 14.02
CA VAL A 217 -0.34 3.07 15.24
C VAL A 217 -0.69 3.76 16.55
N ARG A 218 -1.35 4.92 16.50
CA ARG A 218 -1.89 5.62 17.68
C ARG A 218 -3.40 5.49 17.81
N ASN A 219 -4.05 4.71 16.93
CA ASN A 219 -5.51 4.65 16.82
C ASN A 219 -6.16 6.04 16.61
N ASP A 220 -5.46 6.95 15.95
CA ASP A 220 -5.92 8.32 15.72
C ASP A 220 -6.82 8.38 14.46
N MET A 221 -8.06 7.95 14.64
CA MET A 221 -9.08 8.01 13.57
C MET A 221 -9.40 9.44 13.15
N ALA A 222 -9.29 10.41 14.06
CA ALA A 222 -9.66 11.79 13.80
C ALA A 222 -8.80 12.38 12.67
N ALA A 223 -7.50 12.02 12.63
CA ALA A 223 -6.60 12.39 11.54
C ALA A 223 -7.11 11.96 10.15
N HIS A 224 -7.85 10.85 10.04
CA HIS A 224 -8.39 10.35 8.77
C HIS A 224 -9.77 10.92 8.42
N LEU A 225 -10.31 11.79 9.27
CA LEU A 225 -11.59 12.48 9.06
C LEU A 225 -11.40 13.99 8.85
N GLU A 226 -10.15 14.45 8.74
CA GLU A 226 -9.84 15.84 8.47
C GLU A 226 -10.11 16.22 7.00
N PRO A 227 -10.65 17.42 6.73
CA PRO A 227 -10.77 17.94 5.37
C PRO A 227 -9.40 18.16 4.71
N LEU A 228 -9.24 17.65 3.49
CA LEU A 228 -8.04 17.78 2.66
C LEU A 228 -8.09 18.92 1.63
N GLY A 229 -9.26 19.54 1.45
CA GLY A 229 -9.43 20.79 0.69
C GLY A 229 -9.94 20.64 -0.75
N GLY A 230 -10.14 19.43 -1.26
CA GLY A 230 -10.73 19.15 -2.58
C GLY A 230 -12.27 19.18 -2.62
N GLY A 231 -12.93 19.40 -1.48
CA GLY A 231 -14.39 19.44 -1.36
C GLY A 231 -14.88 18.88 -0.03
N PRO A 232 -16.20 18.88 0.21
CA PRO A 232 -16.79 18.43 1.48
C PRO A 232 -16.64 16.93 1.76
N ASP A 233 -16.39 16.11 0.73
CA ASP A 233 -16.17 14.66 0.87
C ASP A 233 -14.69 14.26 0.73
N ASP A 234 -13.78 15.22 0.56
CA ASP A 234 -12.33 14.98 0.50
C ASP A 234 -11.74 14.98 1.92
N LEU A 235 -11.87 13.82 2.58
CA LEU A 235 -11.37 13.58 3.94
C LEU A 235 -10.22 12.57 3.93
N GLY A 236 -9.28 12.73 4.86
CA GLY A 236 -8.21 11.76 5.04
C GLY A 236 -7.05 12.32 5.84
N SER A 237 -6.04 11.48 6.07
CA SER A 237 -4.82 11.91 6.76
C SER A 237 -4.01 12.86 5.89
N ARG A 238 -3.73 14.05 6.41
CA ARG A 238 -2.84 15.02 5.73
C ARG A 238 -1.47 14.42 5.44
N THR A 239 -0.95 13.58 6.34
CA THR A 239 0.35 12.92 6.16
C THR A 239 0.29 11.96 4.98
N GLU A 240 -0.74 11.09 4.92
CA GLU A 240 -0.97 10.17 3.78
C GLU A 240 -1.16 10.95 2.47
N ARG A 241 -1.85 12.11 2.52
CA ARG A 241 -2.06 12.98 1.36
C ARG A 241 -0.76 13.63 0.86
N ILE A 242 0.07 14.15 1.76
CA ILE A 242 1.37 14.75 1.41
C ILE A 242 2.25 13.71 0.74
N ALA A 243 2.31 12.51 1.30
CA ALA A 243 3.01 11.39 0.71
C ALA A 243 2.51 11.01 -0.69
N ALA A 244 1.19 10.95 -0.87
CA ALA A 244 0.59 10.70 -2.18
C ALA A 244 0.97 11.75 -3.21
N LEU A 245 1.09 13.02 -2.81
CA LEU A 245 1.53 14.11 -3.67
C LEU A 245 3.04 14.09 -3.94
N ALA A 246 3.85 13.76 -2.93
CA ALA A 246 5.31 13.77 -3.03
C ALA A 246 5.84 12.58 -3.84
N TYR A 247 5.25 11.40 -3.63
CA TYR A 247 5.75 10.14 -4.17
C TYR A 247 4.76 9.50 -5.16
N GLY A 248 3.46 9.54 -4.85
CA GLY A 248 2.47 8.76 -5.59
C GLY A 248 2.88 7.29 -5.70
N ARG A 249 2.53 6.60 -6.79
CA ARG A 249 2.98 5.22 -7.04
C ARG A 249 4.44 5.15 -7.49
N LEU A 250 4.84 6.02 -8.42
CA LEU A 250 6.09 5.87 -9.17
C LEU A 250 7.29 6.59 -8.55
N GLY A 251 7.05 7.50 -7.62
CA GLY A 251 8.09 8.28 -6.95
C GLY A 251 8.55 7.69 -5.62
N VAL A 252 8.04 6.53 -5.20
CA VAL A 252 8.48 5.87 -3.96
C VAL A 252 9.95 5.47 -4.11
N PRO A 253 10.84 5.91 -3.20
CA PRO A 253 12.26 5.58 -3.28
C PRO A 253 12.48 4.08 -3.04
N ALA A 254 13.54 3.54 -3.63
CA ALA A 254 14.02 2.21 -3.27
C ALA A 254 14.40 2.19 -1.78
N PRO A 255 14.18 1.08 -1.06
CA PRO A 255 14.63 0.96 0.32
C PRO A 255 16.15 1.11 0.37
N ASP A 256 16.64 1.75 1.44
CA ASP A 256 18.06 1.87 1.68
C ASP A 256 18.70 0.47 1.65
N LYS A 257 19.87 0.37 1.01
CA LYS A 257 20.65 -0.85 1.10
C LYS A 257 21.00 -1.03 2.57
N ALA A 258 20.40 -2.02 3.22
CA ALA A 258 20.91 -2.48 4.51
C ALA A 258 22.40 -2.74 4.32
N GLU A 259 23.24 -2.09 5.11
CA GLU A 259 24.65 -2.47 5.21
C GLU A 259 24.67 -3.94 5.66
N THR A 260 24.92 -4.83 4.71
CA THR A 260 25.15 -6.26 4.93
C THR A 260 26.61 -6.57 4.75
#